data_AF-A0A1F7AWH0-F1
#
_entry.id   AF-A0A1F7AWH0-F1
#
_cell.length_a   1.000
_cell.length_b   1.000
_cell.length_c   1.000
_cell.angle_alpha   90.00
_cell.angle_beta   90.00
_cell.angle_gamma   90.00
#
_symmetry.space_group_name_H-M   'P 1'
#
loop_
_entity.id
_entity.type
_entity.pdbx_description
1 polymer ?
#
loop_
_entity_poly.entity_id
_entity_poly.type
_entity_poly.pdbx_seq_one_letter_code
_entity_poly.pdbx_strand_id
1 'polypeptide(L)'
;MKKLKTIYIAAISFAVLFAIVIYGIAAENLTETIMINMSFIWVPMIVFGASGLVFINKKRPVLLSILWSIFSFFLMIVFFSIIWPLL
;
A
#
# COMPACT_ATOMS: atom_id res chain seq x y z
N MET A 1 15.50 2.59 16.59
CA MET A 1 14.03 2.39 16.62
C MET A 1 13.24 3.62 16.23
N LYS A 2 13.46 4.81 16.82
CA LYS A 2 12.76 6.06 16.44
C LYS A 2 12.80 6.36 14.93
N LYS A 3 13.98 6.27 14.30
CA LYS A 3 14.14 6.48 12.84
C LYS A 3 13.32 5.52 11.98
N LEU A 4 13.27 4.22 12.33
CA LEU A 4 12.46 3.22 11.60
C LEU A 4 10.97 3.51 11.71
N LYS A 5 10.51 3.87 12.92
CA LYS A 5 9.12 4.30 13.13
C LYS A 5 8.75 5.48 12.23
N THR A 6 9.63 6.48 12.12
CA THR A 6 9.44 7.62 11.23
C THR A 6 9.32 7.20 9.77
N ILE A 7 10.16 6.28 9.29
CA ILE A 7 10.11 5.77 7.90
C ILE A 7 8.77 5.07 7.65
N TYR A 8 8.31 4.21 8.56
CA TYR A 8 7.04 3.50 8.40
C TYR A 8 5.83 4.43 8.42
N ILE A 9 5.83 5.43 9.32
CA ILE A 9 4.78 6.45 9.34
C ILE A 9 4.80 7.27 8.06
N ALA A 10 5.98 7.70 7.60
CA ALA A 10 6.11 8.45 6.37
C ALA A 10 5.58 7.67 5.16
N ALA A 11 5.87 6.36 5.08
CA ALA A 11 5.34 5.49 4.02
C ALA A 11 3.80 5.47 4.01
N ILE A 12 3.17 5.34 5.18
CA ILE A 12 1.70 5.40 5.30
C ILE A 12 1.19 6.79 4.90
N SER A 13 1.82 7.87 5.39
CA SER A 13 1.42 9.23 5.06
C SER A 13 1.51 9.52 3.56
N PHE A 14 2.57 9.06 2.89
CA PHE A 14 2.70 9.17 1.43
C PHE A 14 1.62 8.36 0.71
N ALA A 15 1.32 7.14 1.17
CA ALA A 15 0.27 6.32 0.57
C ALA A 15 -1.13 6.95 0.73
N VAL A 16 -1.42 7.55 1.89
CA VAL A 16 -2.65 8.31 2.13
C VAL A 16 -2.71 9.54 1.22
N LEU A 17 -1.60 10.26 1.06
CA LEU A 17 -1.53 11.38 0.12
C LEU A 17 -1.85 10.95 -1.31
N PHE A 18 -1.29 9.82 -1.78
CA PHE A 18 -1.62 9.25 -3.08
C PHE A 18 -3.11 8.92 -3.20
N ALA A 19 -3.70 8.28 -2.20
CA ALA A 19 -5.13 7.99 -2.19
C ALA A 19 -5.98 9.29 -2.27
N ILE A 20 -5.62 10.33 -1.52
CA ILE A 20 -6.31 11.64 -1.57
C ILE A 20 -6.20 12.26 -2.97
N VAL A 21 -5.03 12.19 -3.60
CA VAL A 21 -4.85 12.73 -4.96
C VAL A 21 -5.73 11.95 -5.96
N ILE A 22 -5.74 10.63 -5.90
CA ILE A 22 -6.50 9.78 -6.84
C ILE A 22 -8.02 9.95 -6.62
N TYR A 23 -8.48 9.78 -5.39
CA TYR A 23 -9.91 9.73 -5.06
C TYR A 23 -10.54 11.09 -4.73
N GLY A 24 -9.73 12.11 -4.46
CA GLY A 24 -10.21 13.46 -4.14
C GLY A 24 -10.00 14.48 -5.24
N ILE A 25 -8.81 14.50 -5.87
CA ILE A 25 -8.44 15.55 -6.83
C ILE A 25 -8.64 15.08 -8.28
N ALA A 26 -8.21 13.86 -8.60
CA ALA A 26 -8.22 13.33 -9.96
C ALA A 26 -9.48 12.51 -10.28
N ALA A 27 -10.40 12.33 -9.33
CA ALA A 27 -11.53 11.42 -9.45
C ALA A 27 -12.46 11.75 -10.64
N GLU A 28 -12.66 13.02 -10.96
CA GLU A 28 -13.51 13.44 -12.10
C GLU A 28 -12.85 13.17 -13.47
N ASN A 29 -11.53 13.01 -13.51
CA ASN A 29 -10.75 12.87 -14.74
C ASN A 29 -10.32 11.43 -15.03
N LEU A 30 -10.57 10.50 -14.11
CA LEU A 30 -10.14 9.11 -14.21
C LEU A 30 -11.36 8.20 -14.19
N THR A 31 -11.34 7.13 -15.01
CA THR A 31 -12.35 6.09 -14.88
C THR A 31 -12.13 5.30 -13.59
N GLU A 32 -13.21 4.76 -13.02
CA GLU A 32 -13.15 3.96 -11.79
C GLU A 32 -12.12 2.81 -11.91
N THR A 33 -12.10 2.11 -13.04
CA THR A 33 -11.11 1.05 -13.33
C THR A 33 -9.67 1.57 -13.25
N ILE A 34 -9.38 2.76 -13.77
CA ILE A 34 -8.05 3.35 -13.68
C ILE A 34 -7.72 3.71 -12.23
N MET A 35 -8.63 4.36 -11.52
CA MET A 35 -8.43 4.75 -10.12
C MET A 35 -8.12 3.54 -9.23
N ILE A 36 -8.84 2.45 -9.43
CA ILE A 36 -8.68 1.24 -8.64
C ILE A 36 -7.39 0.53 -9.04
N ASN A 37 -7.03 0.49 -10.33
CA ASN A 37 -5.71 -0.02 -10.77
C ASN A 37 -4.53 0.79 -10.20
N MET A 38 -4.70 2.08 -9.89
CA MET A 38 -3.65 2.85 -9.20
C MET A 38 -3.40 2.37 -7.76
N SER A 39 -4.23 1.47 -7.22
CA SER A 39 -4.00 0.81 -5.93
C SER A 39 -2.66 0.06 -5.87
N PHE A 40 -2.15 -0.44 -7.01
CA PHE A 40 -0.84 -1.09 -7.08
C PHE A 40 0.32 -0.19 -6.63
N ILE A 41 0.11 1.14 -6.61
CA ILE A 41 1.10 2.11 -6.18
C ILE A 41 1.07 2.29 -4.66
N TRP A 42 -0.11 2.55 -4.09
CA TRP A 42 -0.22 2.99 -2.69
C TRP A 42 -0.48 1.85 -1.69
N VAL A 43 -1.17 0.77 -2.08
CA VAL A 43 -1.46 -0.35 -1.17
C VAL A 43 -0.18 -1.02 -0.66
N PRO A 44 0.83 -1.34 -1.50
CA PRO A 44 2.08 -1.93 -1.01
C PRO A 44 2.86 -1.02 -0.05
N MET A 45 2.73 0.30 -0.21
CA MET A 45 3.32 1.29 0.70
C MET A 45 2.62 1.28 2.07
N ILE A 46 1.28 1.19 2.09
CA ILE A 46 0.53 1.01 3.35
C ILE A 46 0.95 -0.30 4.01
N VAL A 47 0.98 -1.40 3.27
CA VAL A 47 1.35 -2.71 3.83
C VAL A 47 2.77 -2.68 4.38
N PHE A 48 3.72 -2.07 3.68
CA PHE A 48 5.09 -1.87 4.17
C PHE A 48 5.11 -1.08 5.48
N GLY A 49 4.42 0.06 5.54
CA GLY A 49 4.39 0.90 6.73
C GLY A 49 3.68 0.22 7.91
N ALA A 50 2.51 -0.37 7.68
CA ALA A 50 1.71 -1.03 8.71
C ALA A 50 2.43 -2.26 9.28
N SER A 51 2.91 -3.16 8.41
CA SER A 51 3.68 -4.34 8.84
C SER A 51 4.98 -3.93 9.55
N GLY A 52 5.65 -2.87 9.11
CA GLY A 52 6.83 -2.34 9.76
C GLY A 52 6.58 -1.80 11.16
N LEU A 53 5.44 -1.15 11.39
CA LEU A 53 5.03 -0.74 12.74
C LEU A 53 4.70 -1.95 13.63
N VAL A 54 4.02 -2.97 13.09
CA VAL A 54 3.69 -4.21 13.83
C VAL A 54 4.95 -4.98 14.21
N PHE A 55 5.91 -5.11 13.30
CA PHE A 55 7.12 -5.90 13.51
C PHE A 55 8.31 -5.12 14.06
N ILE A 56 8.14 -3.84 14.45
CA ILE A 56 9.25 -2.93 14.78
C ILE A 56 10.20 -3.44 15.87
N ASN A 57 9.72 -4.31 16.77
CA ASN A 57 10.49 -4.90 17.87
C ASN A 57 11.10 -6.27 17.53
N LYS A 58 10.89 -6.79 16.31
CA LYS A 58 11.44 -8.08 15.86
C LYS A 58 12.89 -7.93 15.40
N LYS A 59 13.62 -9.04 15.26
CA LYS A 59 15.04 -9.05 14.85
C LYS A 59 15.29 -8.47 13.45
N ARG A 60 14.31 -8.55 12.53
CA ARG A 60 14.44 -8.12 11.13
C ARG A 60 13.16 -7.39 10.65
N PRO A 61 12.83 -6.23 11.22
CA PRO A 61 11.56 -5.55 10.98
C PRO A 61 11.42 -5.13 9.51
N VAL A 62 12.48 -4.57 8.93
CA VAL A 62 12.51 -4.11 7.53
C VAL A 62 12.29 -5.27 6.56
N LEU A 63 13.01 -6.38 6.74
CA LEU A 63 12.86 -7.56 5.88
C LEU A 63 11.43 -8.10 5.91
N LEU A 64 10.85 -8.23 7.11
CA LEU A 64 9.45 -8.66 7.26
C LEU A 64 8.50 -7.69 6.54
N SER A 65 8.74 -6.38 6.66
CA SER A 65 7.90 -5.36 6.02
C SER A 65 7.95 -5.44 4.50
N ILE A 66 9.15 -5.66 3.94
CA ILE A 66 9.36 -5.83 2.51
C ILE A 66 8.65 -7.09 2.03
N LEU A 67 8.78 -8.21 2.74
CA LEU A 67 8.11 -9.46 2.37
C LEU A 67 6.59 -9.30 2.35
N TRP A 68 6.00 -8.62 3.35
CA TRP A 68 4.58 -8.32 3.36
C TRP A 68 4.16 -7.36 2.24
N SER A 69 4.97 -6.36 1.92
CA SER A 69 4.72 -5.46 0.78
C SER A 69 4.74 -6.22 -0.55
N ILE A 70 5.71 -7.09 -0.78
CA ILE A 70 5.77 -7.94 -1.98
C ILE A 70 4.58 -8.91 -2.02
N PHE A 71 4.24 -9.52 -0.88
CA PHE A 71 3.08 -10.40 -0.79
C PHE A 71 1.78 -9.64 -1.09
N SER A 72 1.68 -8.36 -0.74
CA SER A 72 0.53 -7.54 -1.11
C SER A 72 0.37 -7.39 -2.63
N PHE A 73 1.46 -7.26 -3.41
CA PHE A 73 1.37 -7.28 -4.87
C PHE A 73 0.74 -8.57 -5.39
N PHE A 74 1.14 -9.72 -4.82
CA PHE A 74 0.56 -11.01 -5.19
C PHE A 74 -0.95 -11.05 -4.88
N LEU A 75 -1.36 -10.63 -3.67
CA LEU A 75 -2.78 -10.57 -3.30
C LEU A 75 -3.57 -9.62 -4.21
N MET A 76 -2.99 -8.49 -4.60
CA MET A 76 -3.61 -7.55 -5.51
C MET A 76 -3.77 -8.15 -6.91
N ILE A 77 -2.76 -8.82 -7.45
CA ILE A 77 -2.88 -9.51 -8.74
C ILE A 77 -4.02 -10.53 -8.69
N VAL A 78 -4.09 -11.33 -7.63
CA VAL A 78 -5.16 -12.30 -7.40
C VAL A 78 -6.53 -11.60 -7.35
N PHE A 79 -6.64 -10.51 -6.58
CA PHE A 79 -7.86 -9.71 -6.50
C PHE A 79 -8.29 -9.18 -7.87
N PHE A 80 -7.40 -8.53 -8.61
CA PHE A 80 -7.73 -7.93 -9.91
C PHE A 80 -7.98 -8.94 -11.03
N SER A 81 -7.36 -10.11 -10.96
CA SER A 81 -7.47 -11.13 -12.00
C SER A 81 -8.66 -12.07 -11.77
N ILE A 82 -9.05 -12.28 -10.51
CA ILE A 82 -10.07 -13.28 -10.15
C ILE A 82 -11.33 -12.62 -9.56
N ILE A 83 -11.18 -11.69 -8.63
CA ILE A 83 -12.30 -11.13 -7.87
C ILE A 83 -12.92 -9.93 -8.59
N TRP A 84 -12.10 -9.00 -9.06
CA TRP A 84 -12.55 -7.76 -9.70
C TRP A 84 -13.46 -7.98 -10.92
N PRO A 85 -13.19 -8.93 -11.83
CA PRO A 85 -14.07 -9.16 -12.98
C PRO A 85 -15.45 -9.75 -12.63
N LEU A 86 -15.65 -10.19 -11.38
CA LEU A 86 -16.91 -10.75 -10.89
C LEU A 86 -17.81 -9.69 -10.21
N LEU A 87 -17.29 -8.48 -9.99
CA LEU A 87 -17.99 -7.33 -9.41
C LEU A 87 -18.56 -6.44 -10.51
#